data_AF-A0A1G7F8M1-F1
#
_entry.id   AF-A0A1G7F8M1-F1
#
_cell.length_a   1.000
_cell.length_b   1.000
_cell.length_c   1.000
_cell.angle_alpha   90.00
_cell.angle_beta   90.00
_cell.angle_gamma   90.00
#
_symmetry.space_group_name_H-M   'P 1'
#
loop_
_entity.id
_entity.type
_entity.pdbx_description
1 polymer ?
#
loop_
_entity_poly.entity_id
_entity_poly.type
_entity_poly.pdbx_seq_one_letter_code
_entity_poly.pdbx_strand_id
1 'polypeptide(L)'
;MKPQSKVRLERFVRQSRAWTWPPLFRGLRENALVVMDGDILRAFDKQIDGFQCQTATPNTVDAAIIKSVKRIFVLCREGELALVRRLRRAYPRKRIFSCTYDIAPKSLFERPKLMQQPEADKAEKKQPILIVGAPYSDAEFLAEIIRLNGFGNPMEYLDRALGAWLAEQKDFQIARYMDALDKLYRQDGVFDMVLHTDVMKALFENSRASWKTLLEWIRRNDARVIYFTRRDKMAQAGIAGSLDGSRFRSVWNMTDTQRKNFNPPTLGFAQSNAWLQDVLTQEALLEDFLRDEVEDFRSVTLEELVEQPVEVLKALAMFLGEKSPKAFSVPDYRAPYQAMPQLWADAVKFRHELIDRLGLHVNAAGSLVTYTDDLIKGDKKTAS
;
A
#
# COMPACT_ATOMS: atom_id res chain seq x y z
N MET A 1 -20.85 41.10 -9.03
CA MET A 1 -20.62 39.71 -9.50
C MET A 1 -20.86 39.67 -11.00
N LYS A 2 -19.98 39.05 -11.80
CA LYS A 2 -20.21 38.86 -13.23
C LYS A 2 -21.52 38.05 -13.43
N PRO A 3 -22.35 38.32 -14.45
CA PRO A 3 -23.62 37.62 -14.66
C PRO A 3 -23.50 36.09 -14.63
N GLN A 4 -22.40 35.56 -15.18
CA GLN A 4 -22.10 34.13 -15.19
C GLN A 4 -21.80 33.53 -13.81
N SER A 5 -21.21 34.30 -12.87
CA SER A 5 -20.89 33.77 -11.54
C SER A 5 -22.15 33.63 -10.68
N LYS A 6 -23.15 34.50 -10.88
CA LYS A 6 -24.45 34.43 -10.20
C LYS A 6 -25.25 33.19 -10.64
N VAL A 7 -25.33 32.93 -11.95
CA VAL A 7 -26.01 31.74 -12.50
C VAL A 7 -25.36 30.44 -12.03
N ARG A 8 -24.03 30.39 -11.96
CA ARG A 8 -23.29 29.21 -11.46
C ARG A 8 -23.56 28.95 -9.97
N LEU A 9 -23.59 30.01 -9.16
CA LEU A 9 -23.90 29.95 -7.73
C LEU A 9 -25.34 29.43 -7.50
N GLU A 10 -26.31 29.96 -8.21
CA GLU A 10 -27.72 29.53 -8.12
C GLU A 10 -27.87 28.07 -8.55
N ARG A 11 -27.15 27.63 -9.59
CA ARG A 11 -27.11 26.23 -10.04
C ARG A 11 -26.48 25.31 -9.00
N PHE A 12 -25.38 25.73 -8.36
CA PHE A 12 -24.73 25.00 -7.27
C PHE A 12 -25.69 24.74 -6.11
N VAL A 13 -26.33 25.79 -5.60
CA VAL A 13 -27.26 25.68 -4.46
C VAL A 13 -28.52 24.88 -4.83
N ARG A 14 -29.05 25.03 -6.05
CA ARG A 14 -30.20 24.23 -6.49
C ARG A 14 -29.87 22.74 -6.59
N GLN A 15 -28.65 22.41 -7.03
CA GLN A 15 -28.19 21.02 -7.16
C GLN A 15 -27.80 20.38 -5.82
N SER A 16 -27.38 21.16 -4.83
CA SER A 16 -27.06 20.65 -3.49
C SER A 16 -28.26 19.96 -2.84
N ARG A 17 -29.50 20.33 -3.20
CA ARG A 17 -30.73 19.62 -2.78
C ARG A 17 -30.77 18.14 -3.20
N ALA A 18 -30.07 17.76 -4.27
CA ALA A 18 -30.00 16.38 -4.77
C ALA A 18 -28.74 15.63 -4.29
N TRP A 19 -27.82 16.31 -3.60
CA TRP A 19 -26.69 15.67 -2.93
C TRP A 19 -27.15 15.06 -1.61
N THR A 20 -26.32 14.30 -0.92
CA THR A 20 -26.59 13.83 0.46
C THR A 20 -26.60 14.96 1.51
N TRP A 21 -26.69 16.23 1.06
CA TRP A 21 -26.75 17.45 1.87
C TRP A 21 -28.04 17.60 2.69
N PRO A 22 -29.26 17.34 2.17
CA PRO A 22 -30.47 17.61 2.93
C PRO A 22 -30.50 16.86 4.26
N PRO A 23 -30.09 15.59 4.40
CA PRO A 23 -29.96 14.95 5.71
C PRO A 23 -28.94 15.62 6.65
N LEU A 24 -27.79 16.05 6.12
CA LEU A 24 -26.74 16.72 6.91
C LEU A 24 -27.24 18.05 7.51
N PHE A 25 -27.89 18.89 6.69
CA PHE A 25 -28.40 20.20 7.12
C PHE A 25 -29.73 20.10 7.87
N ARG A 26 -30.62 19.15 7.53
CA ARG A 26 -31.87 18.89 8.28
C ARG A 26 -31.60 18.38 9.71
N GLY A 27 -30.43 17.77 9.96
CA GLY A 27 -29.99 17.36 11.29
C GLY A 27 -29.31 18.47 12.11
N LEU A 28 -29.08 19.65 11.53
CA LEU A 28 -28.53 20.80 12.24
C LEU A 28 -29.62 21.45 13.08
N ARG A 29 -29.33 21.59 14.37
CA ARG A 29 -30.21 22.24 15.36
C ARG A 29 -29.55 23.54 15.82
N GLU A 30 -30.21 24.27 16.70
CA GLU A 30 -29.74 25.54 17.29
C GLU A 30 -28.33 25.49 17.92
N ASN A 31 -27.83 24.29 18.24
CA ASN A 31 -26.48 24.08 18.78
C ASN A 31 -25.38 23.94 17.71
N ALA A 32 -25.69 24.16 16.44
CA ALA A 32 -24.74 24.13 15.33
C ALA A 32 -24.49 25.55 14.78
N LEU A 33 -23.26 25.78 14.31
CA LEU A 33 -22.86 26.96 13.56
C LEU A 33 -22.36 26.54 12.18
N VAL A 34 -22.89 27.15 11.13
CA VAL A 34 -22.44 26.94 9.74
C VAL A 34 -21.66 28.15 9.28
N VAL A 35 -20.43 27.93 8.83
CA VAL A 35 -19.52 28.98 8.36
C VAL A 35 -19.36 28.83 6.86
N MET A 36 -19.76 29.84 6.09
CA MET A 36 -19.77 29.82 4.62
C MET A 36 -19.28 31.12 4.00
N ASP A 37 -18.79 31.07 2.76
CA ASP A 37 -18.53 32.29 1.98
C ASP A 37 -19.82 33.10 1.83
N GLY A 38 -19.73 34.43 1.96
CA GLY A 38 -20.92 35.28 2.09
C GLY A 38 -21.83 35.32 0.86
N ASP A 39 -21.32 35.04 -0.34
CA ASP A 39 -22.14 34.87 -1.55
C ASP A 39 -22.94 33.56 -1.50
N ILE A 40 -22.31 32.46 -1.09
CA ILE A 40 -22.94 31.15 -0.94
C ILE A 40 -23.97 31.16 0.19
N LEU A 41 -23.63 31.72 1.35
CA LEU A 41 -24.53 31.80 2.49
C LEU A 41 -25.85 32.49 2.12
N ARG A 42 -25.78 33.64 1.43
CA ARG A 42 -26.96 34.37 0.95
C ARG A 42 -27.82 33.59 -0.03
N ALA A 43 -27.22 32.72 -0.84
CA ALA A 43 -27.97 31.86 -1.75
C ALA A 43 -28.56 30.65 -1.02
N PHE A 44 -27.89 30.15 0.01
CA PHE A 44 -28.32 29.05 0.86
C PHE A 44 -29.54 29.42 1.70
N ASP A 45 -29.51 30.58 2.37
CA ASP A 45 -30.60 31.12 3.18
C ASP A 45 -31.90 31.29 2.38
N LYS A 46 -31.80 31.59 1.08
CA LYS A 46 -32.96 31.76 0.19
C LYS A 46 -33.58 30.43 -0.25
N GLN A 47 -32.87 29.32 -0.14
CA GLN A 47 -33.27 28.06 -0.77
C GLN A 47 -33.53 26.92 0.22
N ILE A 48 -33.26 27.08 1.52
CA ILE A 48 -33.52 26.03 2.51
C ILE A 48 -34.51 26.55 3.56
N ASP A 49 -35.77 26.17 3.39
CA ASP A 49 -36.81 26.39 4.41
C ASP A 49 -36.47 25.58 5.68
N GLY A 50 -36.60 26.21 6.85
CA GLY A 50 -36.40 25.55 8.14
C GLY A 50 -34.94 25.45 8.62
N PHE A 51 -34.05 26.30 8.10
CA PHE A 51 -32.67 26.39 8.57
C PHE A 51 -32.59 27.06 9.95
N GLN A 52 -32.47 26.26 11.03
CA GLN A 52 -32.57 26.71 12.43
C GLN A 52 -31.22 26.87 13.15
N CYS A 53 -30.10 26.78 12.43
CA CYS A 53 -28.77 26.88 13.02
C CYS A 53 -28.14 28.25 12.74
N GLN A 54 -27.21 28.66 13.60
CA GLN A 54 -26.52 29.94 13.42
C GLN A 54 -25.64 29.88 12.18
N THR A 55 -25.49 31.03 11.50
CA THR A 55 -24.62 31.16 10.34
C THR A 55 -23.58 32.24 10.55
N ALA A 56 -22.42 32.06 9.93
CA ALA A 56 -21.36 33.05 9.93
C ALA A 56 -20.57 33.00 8.61
N THR A 57 -19.81 34.05 8.38
CA THR A 57 -18.74 34.06 7.37
C THR A 57 -17.39 33.80 8.06
N PRO A 58 -16.33 33.46 7.31
CA PRO A 58 -14.98 33.35 7.87
C PRO A 58 -14.55 34.57 8.71
N ASN A 59 -15.03 35.77 8.34
CA ASN A 59 -14.69 37.02 9.01
C ASN A 59 -15.54 37.30 10.27
N THR A 60 -16.72 36.68 10.39
CA THR A 60 -17.67 36.93 11.50
C THR A 60 -17.79 35.75 12.46
N VAL A 61 -17.08 34.66 12.19
CA VAL A 61 -17.18 33.39 12.93
C VAL A 61 -16.87 33.53 14.42
N ASP A 62 -15.86 34.31 14.80
CA ASP A 62 -15.43 34.40 16.20
C ASP A 62 -16.52 35.04 17.08
N ALA A 63 -17.24 36.03 16.55
CA ALA A 63 -18.37 36.67 17.22
C ALA A 63 -19.62 35.77 17.28
N ALA A 64 -19.76 34.83 16.34
CA ALA A 64 -20.91 33.92 16.26
C ALA A 64 -20.77 32.69 17.16
N ILE A 65 -19.56 32.37 17.65
CA ILE A 65 -19.33 31.19 18.50
C ILE A 65 -19.73 31.49 19.95
N ILE A 66 -21.01 31.29 20.27
CA ILE A 66 -21.52 31.39 21.63
C ILE A 66 -21.47 30.05 22.40
N LYS A 67 -21.77 30.06 23.70
CA LYS A 67 -21.69 28.88 24.59
C LYS A 67 -22.58 27.72 24.16
N SER A 68 -23.73 27.99 23.54
CA SER A 68 -24.68 26.96 23.08
C SER A 68 -24.19 26.19 21.84
N VAL A 69 -23.26 26.75 21.06
CA VAL A 69 -22.70 26.11 19.88
C VAL A 69 -21.80 24.94 20.29
N LYS A 70 -22.17 23.72 19.92
CA LYS A 70 -21.38 22.49 20.17
C LYS A 70 -20.68 21.98 18.91
N ARG A 71 -21.22 22.31 17.73
CA ARG A 71 -20.77 21.83 16.43
C ARG A 71 -20.56 23.00 15.49
N ILE A 72 -19.43 23.05 14.79
CA ILE A 72 -19.12 24.07 13.80
C ILE A 72 -18.86 23.36 12.46
N PHE A 73 -19.55 23.77 11.41
CA PHE A 73 -19.40 23.25 10.06
C PHE A 73 -18.77 24.34 9.18
N VAL A 74 -17.55 24.14 8.73
CA VAL A 74 -16.81 25.11 7.90
C VAL A 74 -16.88 24.68 6.43
N LEU A 75 -17.47 25.55 5.61
CA LEU A 75 -17.77 25.33 4.20
C LEU A 75 -17.29 26.53 3.39
N CYS A 76 -16.00 26.56 3.03
CA CYS A 76 -15.42 27.70 2.33
C CYS A 76 -14.69 27.24 1.06
N ARG A 77 -14.64 28.12 0.05
CA ARG A 77 -13.91 27.90 -1.20
C ARG A 77 -12.39 27.95 -0.98
N GLU A 78 -11.95 28.92 -0.19
CA GLU A 78 -10.54 29.20 0.10
C GLU A 78 -10.34 29.44 1.60
N GLY A 79 -9.12 29.18 2.11
CA GLY A 79 -8.75 29.48 3.49
C GLY A 79 -9.40 28.61 4.58
N GLU A 80 -10.19 27.60 4.21
CA GLU A 80 -10.89 26.68 5.12
C GLU A 80 -9.94 26.04 6.14
N LEU A 81 -8.81 25.46 5.70
CA LEU A 81 -7.84 24.81 6.59
C LEU A 81 -7.26 25.76 7.65
N ALA A 82 -6.90 26.98 7.26
CA ALA A 82 -6.36 27.98 8.18
C ALA A 82 -7.41 28.36 9.23
N LEU A 83 -8.66 28.51 8.79
CA LEU A 83 -9.79 28.78 9.64
C LEU A 83 -10.08 27.63 10.62
N VAL A 84 -10.13 26.38 10.16
CA VAL A 84 -10.36 25.20 11.02
C VAL A 84 -9.27 25.04 12.06
N ARG A 85 -7.99 25.19 11.67
CA ARG A 85 -6.86 25.13 12.62
C ARG A 85 -6.98 26.18 13.70
N ARG A 86 -7.30 27.43 13.32
CA ARG A 86 -7.54 28.52 14.27
C ARG A 86 -8.70 28.18 15.22
N LEU A 87 -9.84 27.73 14.68
CA LEU A 87 -11.02 27.38 15.47
C LEU A 87 -10.79 26.20 16.42
N ARG A 88 -10.05 25.17 16.01
CA ARG A 88 -9.70 24.03 16.88
C ARG A 88 -8.79 24.44 18.02
N ARG A 89 -7.83 25.33 17.76
CA ARG A 89 -6.96 25.90 18.82
C ARG A 89 -7.74 26.77 19.79
N ALA A 90 -8.62 27.64 19.30
CA ALA A 90 -9.41 28.54 20.13
C ALA A 90 -10.54 27.82 20.89
N TYR A 91 -11.11 26.75 20.32
CA TYR A 91 -12.28 26.07 20.87
C TYR A 91 -12.12 24.53 20.88
N PRO A 92 -11.17 23.98 21.67
CA PRO A 92 -10.81 22.55 21.64
C PRO A 92 -11.95 21.60 22.06
N ARG A 93 -12.98 22.12 22.76
CA ARG A 93 -14.14 21.33 23.21
C ARG A 93 -15.30 21.29 22.19
N LYS A 94 -15.21 22.04 21.09
CA LYS A 94 -16.26 22.07 20.04
C LYS A 94 -15.90 21.12 18.91
N ARG A 95 -16.89 20.41 18.37
CA ARG A 95 -16.68 19.53 17.21
C ARG A 95 -16.66 20.37 15.94
N ILE A 96 -15.55 20.34 15.22
CA ILE A 96 -15.36 21.13 13.99
C ILE A 96 -15.28 20.17 12.81
N PHE A 97 -16.27 20.28 11.92
CA PHE A 97 -16.37 19.56 10.66
C PHE A 97 -16.04 20.53 9.52
N SER A 98 -15.39 20.06 8.47
CA SER A 98 -15.15 20.92 7.32
C SER A 98 -15.18 20.20 5.99
N CYS A 99 -15.56 20.95 4.96
CA CYS A 99 -15.51 20.57 3.56
C CYS A 99 -15.23 21.84 2.73
N THR A 100 -14.58 21.67 1.59
CA THR A 100 -14.42 22.74 0.59
C THR A 100 -15.36 22.49 -0.59
N TYR A 101 -15.62 23.50 -1.41
CA TYR A 101 -16.38 23.36 -2.65
C TYR A 101 -15.70 24.09 -3.79
N ASP A 102 -15.87 23.54 -4.99
CA ASP A 102 -15.52 24.21 -6.24
C ASP A 102 -16.80 24.62 -6.99
N ILE A 103 -16.96 25.93 -7.21
CA ILE A 103 -18.07 26.53 -7.97
C ILE A 103 -17.71 26.70 -9.45
N ALA A 104 -16.45 26.50 -9.81
CA ALA A 104 -15.90 26.67 -11.16
C ALA A 104 -15.26 25.37 -11.66
N PRO A 105 -16.06 24.33 -11.96
CA PRO A 105 -15.53 23.19 -12.68
C PRO A 105 -14.86 23.63 -13.99
N LYS A 106 -13.84 22.88 -14.45
CA LYS A 106 -13.07 23.20 -15.67
C LYS A 106 -13.93 23.15 -16.94
N SER A 107 -15.12 22.55 -16.85
CA SER A 107 -16.08 22.39 -17.95
C SER A 107 -17.51 22.81 -17.57
N LEU A 108 -18.29 23.27 -18.56
CA LEU A 108 -19.74 23.58 -18.42
C LEU A 108 -20.60 22.33 -18.14
N PHE A 109 -20.06 21.14 -18.42
CA PHE A 109 -20.72 19.84 -18.24
C PHE A 109 -20.35 19.18 -16.91
N GLU A 110 -19.28 19.64 -16.27
CA GLU A 110 -18.87 19.13 -14.96
C GLU A 110 -19.81 19.67 -13.88
N ARG A 111 -20.21 18.76 -12.98
CA ARG A 111 -21.01 19.12 -11.81
C ARG A 111 -20.06 19.71 -10.76
N PRO A 112 -20.41 20.83 -10.11
CA PRO A 112 -19.72 21.26 -8.91
C PRO A 112 -19.65 20.10 -7.89
N LYS A 113 -18.57 19.98 -7.13
CA LYS A 113 -18.40 18.91 -6.14
C LYS A 113 -17.91 19.49 -4.82
N LEU A 114 -18.34 18.86 -3.73
CA LEU A 114 -17.65 19.00 -2.46
C LEU A 114 -16.33 18.25 -2.53
N MET A 115 -15.28 18.87 -2.00
CA MET A 115 -14.00 18.23 -1.77
C MET A 115 -13.79 18.14 -0.26
N GLN A 116 -13.78 16.93 0.28
CA GLN A 116 -13.12 16.70 1.57
C GLN A 116 -11.63 16.78 1.28
N GLN A 117 -10.96 17.84 1.72
CA GLN A 117 -9.51 17.80 1.81
C GLN A 117 -9.18 16.88 2.98
N PRO A 118 -8.50 15.74 2.75
CA PRO A 118 -7.90 15.00 3.85
C PRO A 118 -6.98 15.95 4.61
N GLU A 119 -7.00 15.88 5.93
CA GLU A 119 -6.07 16.62 6.79
C GLU A 119 -4.63 16.28 6.36
N ALA A 120 -3.97 17.18 5.65
CA ALA A 120 -2.52 17.20 5.59
C ALA A 120 -2.05 17.87 6.89
N ASP A 121 -2.01 17.08 7.97
CA ASP A 121 -1.13 17.40 9.08
C ASP A 121 0.29 17.47 8.52
N LYS A 122 0.94 18.61 8.73
CA LYS A 122 2.38 18.80 8.46
C LYS A 122 3.22 18.09 9.54
N ALA A 123 2.83 16.88 9.94
CA ALA A 123 3.85 15.90 10.28
C ALA A 123 4.59 15.60 8.97
N GLU A 124 5.87 15.20 9.01
CA GLU A 124 6.48 14.58 7.83
C GLU A 124 5.52 13.48 7.38
N LYS A 125 4.84 13.70 6.24
CA LYS A 125 3.86 12.75 5.74
C LYS A 125 4.69 11.55 5.32
N LYS A 126 4.79 10.56 6.20
CA LYS A 126 5.43 9.29 5.88
C LYS A 126 4.72 8.75 4.63
N GLN A 127 5.51 8.32 3.67
CA GLN A 127 5.00 7.75 2.42
C GLN A 127 4.84 6.24 2.64
N PRO A 128 3.71 5.63 2.27
CA PRO A 128 3.54 4.20 2.47
C PRO A 128 4.53 3.42 1.60
N ILE A 129 5.04 2.34 2.14
CA ILE A 129 5.96 1.43 1.45
C ILE A 129 5.14 0.32 0.78
N LEU A 130 5.34 0.13 -0.52
CA LEU A 130 4.79 -1.00 -1.26
C LEU A 130 5.95 -1.86 -1.76
N ILE A 131 6.11 -3.05 -1.19
CA ILE A 131 7.04 -4.06 -1.72
C ILE A 131 6.28 -4.94 -2.69
N VAL A 132 6.73 -4.98 -3.94
CA VAL A 132 6.18 -5.86 -4.98
C VAL A 132 7.22 -6.88 -5.42
N GLY A 133 6.78 -8.11 -5.67
CA GLY A 133 7.67 -9.16 -6.16
C GLY A 133 6.89 -10.34 -6.75
N ALA A 134 7.61 -11.21 -7.47
CA ALA A 134 7.09 -12.51 -7.85
C ALA A 134 6.83 -13.38 -6.59
N PRO A 135 5.95 -14.39 -6.66
CA PRO A 135 5.77 -15.32 -5.55
C PRO A 135 7.09 -16.02 -5.21
N TYR A 136 7.32 -16.30 -3.92
CA TYR A 136 8.51 -17.01 -3.42
C TYR A 136 9.85 -16.30 -3.64
N SER A 137 9.85 -15.00 -3.94
CA SER A 137 11.09 -14.21 -4.05
C SER A 137 11.78 -13.94 -2.71
N ASP A 138 11.15 -14.30 -1.58
CA ASP A 138 11.51 -13.91 -0.21
C ASP A 138 11.35 -12.41 0.07
N ALA A 139 10.35 -11.74 -0.52
CA ALA A 139 10.05 -10.34 -0.22
C ALA A 139 9.77 -10.10 1.28
N GLU A 140 9.31 -11.11 1.99
CA GLU A 140 9.08 -11.10 3.44
C GLU A 140 10.39 -10.96 4.24
N PHE A 141 11.53 -11.41 3.71
CA PHE A 141 12.85 -11.17 4.29
C PHE A 141 13.20 -9.68 4.23
N LEU A 142 12.97 -9.02 3.09
CA LEU A 142 13.17 -7.58 2.97
C LEU A 142 12.20 -6.81 3.89
N ALA A 143 10.93 -7.24 3.94
CA ALA A 143 9.95 -6.66 4.84
C ALA A 143 10.41 -6.73 6.29
N GLU A 144 10.91 -7.89 6.75
CA GLU A 144 11.48 -8.06 8.09
C GLU A 144 12.61 -7.07 8.36
N ILE A 145 13.55 -6.92 7.42
CA ILE A 145 14.66 -5.98 7.58
C ILE A 145 14.18 -4.54 7.67
N ILE A 146 13.22 -4.13 6.83
CA ILE A 146 12.61 -2.79 6.88
C ILE A 146 11.98 -2.53 8.26
N ARG A 147 11.31 -3.54 8.84
CA ARG A 147 10.73 -3.45 10.19
C ARG A 147 11.79 -3.34 11.27
N LEU A 148 12.79 -4.21 11.25
CA LEU A 148 13.86 -4.26 12.26
C LEU A 148 14.70 -2.97 12.29
N ASN A 149 14.79 -2.26 11.16
CA ASN A 149 15.50 -0.98 11.05
C ASN A 149 14.60 0.24 11.23
N GLY A 150 13.30 0.05 11.50
CA GLY A 150 12.35 1.14 11.76
C GLY A 150 11.97 1.99 10.55
N PHE A 151 12.25 1.52 9.32
CA PHE A 151 11.92 2.25 8.10
C PHE A 151 10.41 2.22 7.81
N GLY A 152 9.72 1.17 8.20
CA GLY A 152 8.27 1.05 8.06
C GLY A 152 7.78 -0.27 8.62
N ASN A 153 6.51 -0.59 8.35
CA ASN A 153 5.89 -1.85 8.77
C ASN A 153 5.22 -2.60 7.60
N PRO A 154 5.93 -2.88 6.48
CA PRO A 154 5.36 -3.64 5.38
C PRO A 154 5.04 -5.06 5.84
N MET A 155 3.82 -5.50 5.56
CA MET A 155 3.35 -6.85 5.88
C MET A 155 2.59 -7.45 4.68
N GLU A 156 2.61 -8.77 4.57
CA GLU A 156 1.73 -9.50 3.68
C GLU A 156 0.33 -9.62 4.33
N TYR A 157 -0.64 -8.85 3.84
CA TYR A 157 -2.03 -8.92 4.34
C TYR A 157 -2.94 -9.80 3.48
N LEU A 158 -2.50 -10.09 2.27
CA LEU A 158 -3.23 -10.88 1.29
C LEU A 158 -2.56 -12.24 1.20
N ASP A 159 -2.70 -13.01 2.28
CA ASP A 159 -2.08 -14.31 2.38
C ASP A 159 -2.66 -15.30 1.35
N ARG A 160 -2.02 -16.46 1.27
CA ARG A 160 -2.40 -17.48 0.29
C ARG A 160 -3.76 -18.12 0.56
N ALA A 161 -4.20 -18.17 1.82
CA ALA A 161 -5.53 -18.68 2.14
C ALA A 161 -6.61 -17.76 1.57
N LEU A 162 -6.38 -16.45 1.63
CA LEU A 162 -7.21 -15.47 0.94
C LEU A 162 -7.14 -15.67 -0.58
N GLY A 163 -5.95 -15.83 -1.16
CA GLY A 163 -5.80 -16.12 -2.60
C GLY A 163 -6.61 -17.34 -3.08
N ALA A 164 -6.54 -18.45 -2.34
CA ALA A 164 -7.33 -19.65 -2.62
C ALA A 164 -8.83 -19.41 -2.46
N TRP A 165 -9.26 -18.66 -1.43
CA TRP A 165 -10.66 -18.31 -1.24
C TRP A 165 -11.18 -17.38 -2.34
N LEU A 166 -10.35 -16.46 -2.84
CA LEU A 166 -10.70 -15.57 -3.95
C LEU A 166 -10.92 -16.33 -5.25
N ALA A 167 -10.19 -17.42 -5.50
CA ALA A 167 -10.40 -18.27 -6.67
C ALA A 167 -11.80 -18.91 -6.70
N GLU A 168 -12.43 -19.08 -5.53
CA GLU A 168 -13.76 -19.68 -5.38
C GLU A 168 -14.90 -18.64 -5.28
N GLN A 169 -14.56 -17.34 -5.14
CA GLN A 169 -15.54 -16.26 -4.90
C GLN A 169 -15.50 -15.21 -6.00
N LYS A 170 -16.62 -15.06 -6.72
CA LYS A 170 -16.80 -13.98 -7.69
C LYS A 170 -17.20 -12.67 -6.99
N ASP A 171 -16.82 -11.55 -7.59
CA ASP A 171 -17.19 -10.19 -7.15
C ASP A 171 -16.63 -9.76 -5.79
N PHE A 172 -15.43 -10.24 -5.43
CA PHE A 172 -14.79 -9.85 -4.19
C PHE A 172 -14.64 -8.32 -4.07
N GLN A 173 -15.07 -7.77 -2.92
CA GLN A 173 -15.07 -6.32 -2.67
C GLN A 173 -13.73 -5.83 -2.13
N ILE A 174 -12.66 -5.96 -2.94
CA ILE A 174 -11.29 -5.60 -2.56
C ILE A 174 -11.16 -4.19 -1.97
N ALA A 175 -11.87 -3.19 -2.50
CA ALA A 175 -11.82 -1.83 -1.97
C ALA A 175 -12.25 -1.77 -0.49
N ARG A 176 -13.33 -2.49 -0.11
CA ARG A 176 -13.79 -2.56 1.28
C ARG A 176 -12.81 -3.31 2.18
N TYR A 177 -12.20 -4.36 1.63
CA TYR A 177 -11.22 -5.15 2.35
C TYR A 177 -9.95 -4.33 2.63
N MET A 178 -9.43 -3.64 1.62
CA MET A 178 -8.28 -2.73 1.77
C MET A 178 -8.58 -1.57 2.73
N ASP A 179 -9.78 -0.98 2.69
CA ASP A 179 -10.21 0.04 3.65
C ASP A 179 -10.25 -0.50 5.10
N ALA A 180 -10.55 -1.78 5.28
CA ALA A 180 -10.57 -2.41 6.60
C ALA A 180 -9.14 -2.70 7.09
N LEU A 181 -8.28 -3.23 6.21
CA LEU A 181 -6.87 -3.47 6.53
C LEU A 181 -6.15 -2.16 6.89
N ASP A 182 -6.35 -1.12 6.09
CA ASP A 182 -5.79 0.21 6.34
C ASP A 182 -6.19 0.73 7.73
N LYS A 183 -7.47 0.60 8.13
CA LYS A 183 -7.91 1.01 9.47
C LYS A 183 -7.29 0.20 10.62
N LEU A 184 -7.01 -1.08 10.39
CA LEU A 184 -6.50 -1.99 11.41
C LEU A 184 -4.99 -1.90 11.57
N TYR A 185 -4.27 -1.71 10.47
CA TYR A 185 -2.82 -1.89 10.41
C TYR A 185 -2.04 -0.63 10.07
N ARG A 186 -2.72 0.50 9.84
CA ARG A 186 -2.05 1.79 9.67
C ARG A 186 -1.22 2.12 10.91
N GLN A 187 0.08 2.31 10.69
CA GLN A 187 1.04 2.75 11.69
C GLN A 187 1.65 4.07 11.24
N ASP A 188 1.86 5.01 12.16
CA ASP A 188 2.42 6.35 11.86
C ASP A 188 1.73 7.07 10.70
N GLY A 189 0.44 6.82 10.51
CA GLY A 189 -0.35 7.43 9.44
C GLY A 189 -0.15 6.81 8.06
N VAL A 190 0.56 5.69 7.91
CA VAL A 190 0.75 4.96 6.64
C VAL A 190 0.33 3.50 6.72
N PHE A 191 0.00 2.93 5.55
CA PHE A 191 -0.32 1.53 5.38
C PHE A 191 0.68 0.92 4.39
N ASP A 192 1.69 0.26 4.95
CA ASP A 192 2.78 -0.36 4.22
C ASP A 192 2.43 -1.81 3.90
N MET A 193 2.69 -2.30 2.69
CA MET A 193 2.28 -3.65 2.30
C MET A 193 3.32 -4.39 1.46
N VAL A 194 3.26 -5.71 1.52
CA VAL A 194 3.90 -6.63 0.58
C VAL A 194 2.82 -7.20 -0.34
N LEU A 195 3.06 -7.18 -1.65
CA LEU A 195 2.11 -7.65 -2.65
C LEU A 195 2.82 -8.51 -3.70
N HIS A 196 2.35 -9.74 -3.87
CA HIS A 196 2.88 -10.67 -4.86
C HIS A 196 2.03 -10.73 -6.12
N THR A 197 2.66 -11.03 -7.26
CA THR A 197 2.00 -11.06 -8.57
C THR A 197 0.91 -12.12 -8.71
N ASP A 198 1.03 -13.26 -8.03
CA ASP A 198 0.01 -14.31 -8.02
C ASP A 198 -1.24 -13.86 -7.26
N VAL A 199 -1.07 -13.11 -6.16
CA VAL A 199 -2.16 -12.47 -5.43
C VAL A 199 -2.82 -11.39 -6.28
N MET A 200 -2.02 -10.56 -6.95
CA MET A 200 -2.54 -9.55 -7.88
C MET A 200 -3.36 -10.19 -8.98
N LYS A 201 -2.86 -11.27 -9.60
CA LYS A 201 -3.58 -12.03 -10.61
C LYS A 201 -4.91 -12.54 -10.08
N ALA A 202 -4.91 -13.23 -8.93
CA ALA A 202 -6.14 -13.72 -8.31
C ALA A 202 -7.14 -12.59 -8.00
N LEU A 203 -6.66 -11.44 -7.53
CA LEU A 203 -7.49 -10.26 -7.29
C LEU A 203 -8.06 -9.68 -8.58
N PHE A 204 -7.27 -9.58 -9.65
CA PHE A 204 -7.73 -9.00 -10.92
C PHE A 204 -8.74 -9.90 -11.62
N GLU A 205 -8.60 -11.22 -11.48
CA GLU A 205 -9.54 -12.19 -12.04
C GLU A 205 -10.88 -12.22 -11.28
N ASN A 206 -10.86 -12.00 -9.96
CA ASN A 206 -12.02 -12.24 -9.08
C ASN A 206 -12.61 -10.98 -8.44
N SER A 207 -12.09 -9.80 -8.76
CA SER A 207 -12.57 -8.51 -8.25
C SER A 207 -12.57 -7.43 -9.34
N ARG A 208 -12.91 -6.19 -8.97
CA ARG A 208 -12.78 -5.02 -9.86
C ARG A 208 -11.38 -4.37 -9.82
N ALA A 209 -10.42 -4.97 -9.12
CA ALA A 209 -9.04 -4.52 -9.15
C ALA A 209 -8.40 -4.78 -10.52
N SER A 210 -7.39 -3.99 -10.83
CA SER A 210 -6.55 -4.08 -12.01
C SER A 210 -5.23 -3.35 -11.77
N TRP A 211 -4.27 -3.51 -12.67
CA TRP A 211 -3.04 -2.71 -12.70
C TRP A 211 -3.32 -1.21 -12.60
N LYS A 212 -4.36 -0.73 -13.31
CA LYS A 212 -4.79 0.67 -13.25
C LYS A 212 -5.20 1.10 -11.84
N THR A 213 -5.95 0.27 -11.12
CA THR A 213 -6.36 0.60 -9.74
C THR A 213 -5.18 0.59 -8.76
N LEU A 214 -4.20 -0.31 -8.97
CA LEU A 214 -2.97 -0.31 -8.18
C LEU A 214 -2.16 0.96 -8.43
N LEU A 215 -2.01 1.35 -9.69
CA LEU A 215 -1.33 2.59 -10.08
C LEU A 215 -2.02 3.84 -9.51
N GLU A 216 -3.35 3.89 -9.57
CA GLU A 216 -4.14 4.95 -8.94
C GLU A 216 -3.92 4.99 -7.42
N TRP A 217 -3.79 3.84 -6.76
CA TRP A 217 -3.47 3.76 -5.33
C TRP A 217 -2.04 4.27 -5.04
N ILE A 218 -1.04 3.86 -5.82
CA ILE A 218 0.35 4.32 -5.69
C ILE A 218 0.40 5.84 -5.82
N ARG A 219 -0.18 6.40 -6.89
CA ARG A 219 -0.19 7.86 -7.14
C ARG A 219 -0.97 8.65 -6.10
N ARG A 220 -2.13 8.15 -5.67
CA ARG A 220 -2.97 8.82 -4.66
C ARG A 220 -2.29 8.90 -3.30
N ASN A 221 -1.54 7.86 -2.94
CA ASN A 221 -0.89 7.77 -1.64
C ASN A 221 0.56 8.26 -1.67
N ASP A 222 1.12 8.51 -2.86
CA ASP A 222 2.52 8.87 -3.04
C ASP A 222 3.44 7.78 -2.42
N ALA A 223 3.14 6.52 -2.78
CA ALA A 223 3.76 5.35 -2.19
C ALA A 223 5.19 5.13 -2.71
N ARG A 224 6.11 4.72 -1.83
CA ARG A 224 7.45 4.27 -2.19
C ARG A 224 7.42 2.82 -2.61
N VAL A 225 7.62 2.59 -3.90
CA VAL A 225 7.56 1.25 -4.49
C VAL A 225 8.96 0.62 -4.48
N ILE A 226 9.07 -0.54 -3.84
CA ILE A 226 10.27 -1.37 -3.87
C ILE A 226 9.95 -2.64 -4.67
N TYR A 227 10.69 -2.85 -5.73
CA TYR A 227 10.61 -4.06 -6.53
C TYR A 227 11.66 -5.05 -6.04
N PHE A 228 11.21 -6.15 -5.44
CA PHE A 228 12.08 -7.18 -4.89
C PHE A 228 12.08 -8.45 -5.72
N THR A 229 13.27 -8.87 -6.15
CA THR A 229 13.46 -10.05 -7.00
C THR A 229 14.51 -10.98 -6.45
N ARG A 230 14.52 -12.21 -6.95
CA ARG A 230 15.56 -13.21 -6.70
C ARG A 230 16.18 -13.62 -8.02
N ARG A 231 17.49 -13.46 -8.20
CA ARG A 231 18.19 -13.83 -9.44
C ARG A 231 18.19 -15.34 -9.67
N ASP A 232 18.31 -16.15 -8.63
CA ASP A 232 18.22 -17.62 -8.75
C ASP A 232 16.76 -18.10 -8.88
N LYS A 233 16.24 -18.03 -10.11
CA LYS A 233 14.88 -18.48 -10.46
C LYS A 233 14.66 -19.97 -10.31
N MET A 234 15.71 -20.78 -10.46
CA MET A 234 15.60 -22.23 -10.32
C MET A 234 15.36 -22.60 -8.86
N ALA A 235 16.11 -21.97 -7.94
CA ALA A 235 15.88 -22.14 -6.51
C ALA A 235 14.53 -21.54 -6.07
N GLN A 236 14.15 -20.39 -6.62
CA GLN A 236 12.83 -19.79 -6.40
C GLN A 236 11.70 -20.77 -6.77
N ALA A 237 11.76 -21.36 -7.96
CA ALA A 237 10.77 -22.32 -8.44
C ALA A 237 10.77 -23.64 -7.66
N GLY A 238 11.96 -24.12 -7.25
CA GLY A 238 12.09 -25.28 -6.38
C GLY A 238 11.40 -25.07 -5.02
N ILE A 239 11.67 -23.94 -4.38
CA ILE A 239 11.03 -23.54 -3.12
C ILE A 239 9.53 -23.34 -3.31
N ALA A 240 9.13 -22.65 -4.39
CA ALA A 240 7.74 -22.40 -4.73
C ALA A 240 6.95 -23.69 -4.71
N GLY A 241 7.42 -24.69 -5.45
CA GLY A 241 6.79 -25.98 -5.51
C GLY A 241 6.65 -26.69 -4.17
N SER A 242 7.71 -26.70 -3.35
CA SER A 242 7.67 -27.32 -2.03
C SER A 242 6.79 -26.57 -1.02
N LEU A 243 6.63 -25.25 -1.16
CA LEU A 243 5.74 -24.44 -0.32
C LEU A 243 4.31 -24.38 -0.87
N ASP A 244 4.10 -24.75 -2.13
CA ASP A 244 2.81 -24.68 -2.83
C ASP A 244 1.74 -25.56 -2.17
N GLY A 245 2.13 -26.66 -1.53
CA GLY A 245 1.19 -27.46 -0.73
C GLY A 245 0.78 -26.84 0.62
N SER A 246 1.38 -25.71 1.01
CA SER A 246 1.24 -25.15 2.36
C SER A 246 0.44 -23.84 2.40
N ARG A 247 -0.05 -23.50 3.60
CA ARG A 247 -0.65 -22.18 3.85
C ARG A 247 0.37 -21.04 3.90
N PHE A 248 1.67 -21.36 3.95
CA PHE A 248 2.74 -20.37 4.09
C PHE A 248 3.30 -20.04 2.71
N ARG A 249 3.41 -18.75 2.41
CA ARG A 249 4.07 -18.27 1.19
C ARG A 249 5.59 -18.29 1.31
N SER A 250 6.09 -18.03 2.50
CA SER A 250 7.51 -17.88 2.77
C SER A 250 7.90 -18.58 4.08
N VAL A 251 9.11 -19.11 4.13
CA VAL A 251 9.68 -19.66 5.37
C VAL A 251 9.85 -18.58 6.45
N TRP A 252 9.91 -17.31 6.04
CA TRP A 252 9.96 -16.14 6.92
C TRP A 252 8.65 -15.92 7.68
N ASN A 253 7.53 -16.39 7.14
CA ASN A 253 6.21 -16.33 7.79
C ASN A 253 5.97 -17.52 8.75
N MET A 254 6.91 -18.45 8.85
CA MET A 254 6.82 -19.61 9.75
C MET A 254 7.53 -19.34 11.08
N THR A 255 6.92 -19.76 12.18
CA THR A 255 7.61 -19.83 13.48
C THR A 255 8.63 -20.98 13.50
N ASP A 256 9.60 -20.95 14.40
CA ASP A 256 10.60 -22.04 14.52
C ASP A 256 9.97 -23.41 14.73
N THR A 257 8.89 -23.49 15.52
CA THR A 257 8.13 -24.73 15.72
C THR A 257 7.46 -25.18 14.43
N GLN A 258 6.92 -24.26 13.64
CA GLN A 258 6.32 -24.59 12.35
C GLN A 258 7.37 -25.09 11.36
N ARG A 259 8.54 -24.45 11.28
CA ARG A 259 9.66 -24.88 10.42
C ARG A 259 10.13 -26.29 10.75
N LYS A 260 10.38 -26.57 12.03
CA LYS A 260 10.83 -27.90 12.51
C LYS A 260 9.85 -29.02 12.20
N ASN A 261 8.54 -28.71 12.18
CA ASN A 261 7.48 -29.68 11.92
C ASN A 261 7.01 -29.67 10.46
N PHE A 262 7.58 -28.80 9.62
CA PHE A 262 7.17 -28.69 8.24
C PHE A 262 7.79 -29.81 7.42
N ASN A 263 6.93 -30.61 6.78
CA ASN A 263 7.36 -31.66 5.87
C ASN A 263 6.95 -31.27 4.44
N PRO A 264 7.85 -30.67 3.64
CA PRO A 264 7.52 -30.29 2.27
C PRO A 264 7.20 -31.53 1.43
N PRO A 265 6.22 -31.47 0.53
CA PRO A 265 6.07 -32.49 -0.50
C PRO A 265 7.29 -32.48 -1.42
N THR A 266 7.82 -33.66 -1.75
CA THR A 266 8.81 -33.79 -2.82
C THR A 266 8.11 -33.64 -4.15
N LEU A 267 8.41 -32.58 -4.89
CA LEU A 267 7.86 -32.40 -6.22
C LEU A 267 8.70 -33.07 -7.31
N GLY A 268 8.03 -33.43 -8.41
CA GLY A 268 8.68 -33.86 -9.63
C GLY A 268 9.10 -32.69 -10.51
N PHE A 269 10.08 -32.92 -11.40
CA PHE A 269 10.62 -31.93 -12.33
C PHE A 269 9.55 -31.14 -13.10
N ALA A 270 8.51 -31.81 -13.60
CA ALA A 270 7.48 -31.17 -14.41
C ALA A 270 6.73 -30.06 -13.64
N GLN A 271 6.46 -30.28 -12.34
CA GLN A 271 5.77 -29.30 -11.50
C GLN A 271 6.69 -28.12 -11.17
N SER A 272 7.94 -28.38 -10.78
CA SER A 272 8.92 -27.32 -10.53
C SER A 272 9.24 -26.50 -11.79
N ASN A 273 9.25 -27.13 -12.97
CA ASN A 273 9.42 -26.43 -14.24
C ASN A 273 8.21 -25.56 -14.59
N ALA A 274 6.98 -26.01 -14.30
CA ALA A 274 5.79 -25.18 -14.46
C ALA A 274 5.87 -23.93 -13.57
N TRP A 275 6.33 -24.08 -12.32
CA TRP A 275 6.62 -22.97 -11.42
C TRP A 275 7.66 -22.01 -11.97
N LEU A 276 8.75 -22.52 -12.57
CA LEU A 276 9.77 -21.68 -13.19
C LEU A 276 9.18 -20.81 -14.30
N GLN A 277 8.38 -21.38 -15.20
CA GLN A 277 7.76 -20.63 -16.29
C GLN A 277 6.75 -19.60 -15.77
N ASP A 278 5.96 -19.96 -14.75
CA ASP A 278 5.00 -19.04 -14.14
C ASP A 278 5.70 -17.87 -13.45
N VAL A 279 6.74 -18.11 -12.65
CA VAL A 279 7.55 -17.06 -12.00
C VAL A 279 8.15 -16.13 -13.05
N LEU A 280 8.76 -16.65 -14.12
CA LEU A 280 9.34 -15.83 -15.18
C LEU A 280 8.27 -14.96 -15.87
N THR A 281 7.09 -15.53 -16.15
CA THR A 281 5.99 -14.82 -16.79
C THR A 281 5.45 -13.71 -15.89
N GLN A 282 5.21 -14.02 -14.62
CA GLN A 282 4.69 -13.05 -13.65
C GLN A 282 5.69 -11.93 -13.37
N GLU A 283 6.98 -12.24 -13.33
CA GLU A 283 8.02 -11.23 -13.14
C GLU A 283 8.13 -10.29 -14.34
N ALA A 284 8.10 -10.82 -15.56
CA ALA A 284 8.09 -10.01 -16.77
C ALA A 284 6.90 -9.03 -16.79
N LEU A 285 5.69 -9.51 -16.46
CA LEU A 285 4.50 -8.66 -16.39
C LEU A 285 4.63 -7.54 -15.34
N LEU A 286 5.24 -7.85 -14.18
CA LEU A 286 5.48 -6.86 -13.15
C LEU A 286 6.55 -5.85 -13.57
N GLU A 287 7.63 -6.30 -14.20
CA GLU A 287 8.68 -5.42 -14.73
C GLU A 287 8.14 -4.45 -15.77
N ASP A 288 7.33 -4.93 -16.72
CA ASP A 288 6.70 -4.10 -17.75
C ASP A 288 5.82 -3.03 -17.11
N PHE A 289 4.94 -3.42 -16.17
CA PHE A 289 4.11 -2.48 -15.43
C PHE A 289 4.94 -1.41 -14.68
N LEU A 290 5.99 -1.83 -13.97
CA LEU A 290 6.83 -0.92 -13.20
C LEU A 290 7.59 0.06 -14.10
N ARG A 291 8.20 -0.43 -15.18
CA ARG A 291 8.99 0.39 -16.11
C ARG A 291 8.13 1.38 -16.88
N ASP A 292 6.93 0.97 -17.29
CA ASP A 292 6.08 1.78 -18.17
C ASP A 292 5.17 2.75 -17.41
N GLU A 293 4.72 2.39 -16.21
CA GLU A 293 3.65 3.13 -15.51
C GLU A 293 4.06 3.78 -14.18
N VAL A 294 5.10 3.26 -13.51
CA VAL A 294 5.52 3.73 -12.18
C VAL A 294 6.74 4.65 -12.30
N GLU A 295 6.54 5.94 -11.97
CA GLU A 295 7.55 6.99 -12.18
C GLU A 295 8.85 6.79 -11.39
N ASP A 296 8.76 6.26 -10.16
CA ASP A 296 9.91 6.06 -9.28
C ASP A 296 9.73 4.78 -8.47
N PHE A 297 10.61 3.80 -8.69
CA PHE A 297 10.68 2.58 -7.91
C PHE A 297 12.13 2.15 -7.69
N ARG A 298 12.40 1.49 -6.57
CA ARG A 298 13.72 0.94 -6.27
C ARG A 298 13.73 -0.57 -6.50
N SER A 299 14.57 -1.05 -7.41
CA SER A 299 14.83 -2.48 -7.55
C SER A 299 15.89 -2.94 -6.53
N VAL A 300 15.64 -4.08 -5.90
CA VAL A 300 16.56 -4.76 -4.98
C VAL A 300 16.49 -6.25 -5.26
N THR A 301 17.63 -6.90 -5.44
CA THR A 301 17.69 -8.36 -5.52
C THR A 301 17.99 -8.97 -4.15
N LEU A 302 17.47 -10.18 -3.89
CA LEU A 302 17.80 -10.96 -2.70
C LEU A 302 19.30 -11.15 -2.56
N GLU A 303 19.98 -11.46 -3.65
CA GLU A 303 21.41 -11.71 -3.64
C GLU A 303 22.22 -10.47 -3.26
N GLU A 304 21.89 -9.29 -3.80
CA GLU A 304 22.53 -8.04 -3.37
C GLU A 304 22.28 -7.75 -1.89
N LEU A 305 21.06 -7.99 -1.41
CA LEU A 305 20.68 -7.76 -0.02
C LEU A 305 21.44 -8.69 0.95
N VAL A 306 21.78 -9.90 0.52
CA VAL A 306 22.55 -10.86 1.34
C VAL A 306 24.06 -10.63 1.23
N GLU A 307 24.58 -10.30 0.05
CA GLU A 307 26.01 -10.00 -0.19
C GLU A 307 26.46 -8.68 0.45
N GLN A 308 25.67 -7.62 0.27
CA GLN A 308 26.00 -6.24 0.60
C GLN A 308 24.84 -5.57 1.35
N PRO A 309 24.42 -6.13 2.49
CA PRO A 309 23.23 -5.66 3.20
C PRO A 309 23.33 -4.19 3.61
N VAL A 310 24.51 -3.73 4.03
CA VAL A 310 24.70 -2.36 4.53
C VAL A 310 24.55 -1.33 3.40
N GLU A 311 25.11 -1.61 2.23
CA GLU A 311 25.04 -0.77 1.03
C GLU A 311 23.61 -0.68 0.52
N VAL A 312 22.93 -1.83 0.41
CA VAL A 312 21.53 -1.91 0.00
C VAL A 312 20.63 -1.14 0.98
N LEU A 313 20.84 -1.30 2.30
CA LEU A 313 20.02 -0.64 3.29
C LEU A 313 20.28 0.87 3.41
N LYS A 314 21.50 1.34 3.15
CA LYS A 314 21.78 2.78 3.00
C LYS A 314 21.03 3.35 1.80
N ALA A 315 21.06 2.67 0.66
CA ALA A 315 20.35 3.09 -0.54
C ALA A 315 18.83 3.10 -0.32
N LEU A 316 18.29 2.08 0.37
CA LEU A 316 16.88 2.03 0.75
C LEU A 316 16.50 3.15 1.72
N ALA A 317 17.30 3.42 2.76
CA ALA A 317 17.05 4.53 3.66
C ALA A 317 16.97 5.87 2.91
N MET A 318 17.90 6.12 1.99
CA MET A 318 17.87 7.32 1.14
C MET A 318 16.62 7.38 0.26
N PHE A 319 16.26 6.28 -0.40
CA PHE A 319 15.06 6.19 -1.25
C PHE A 319 13.77 6.43 -0.46
N LEU A 320 13.69 5.90 0.75
CA LEU A 320 12.54 6.05 1.65
C LEU A 320 12.51 7.41 2.36
N GLY A 321 13.56 8.22 2.25
CA GLY A 321 13.70 9.48 2.99
C GLY A 321 13.97 9.29 4.49
N GLU A 322 14.42 8.09 4.89
CA GLU A 322 14.68 7.70 6.26
C GLU A 322 16.14 7.98 6.66
N LYS A 323 16.37 8.23 7.95
CA LYS A 323 17.72 8.42 8.49
C LYS A 323 18.43 7.07 8.58
N SER A 324 19.64 6.97 8.02
CA SER A 324 20.45 5.77 8.19
C SER A 324 20.84 5.58 9.66
N PRO A 325 20.54 4.42 10.27
CA PRO A 325 20.96 4.13 11.63
C PRO A 325 22.49 3.96 11.70
N LYS A 326 23.04 4.08 12.91
CA LYS A 326 24.49 3.85 13.14
C LYS A 326 24.91 2.41 12.85
N ALA A 327 23.99 1.46 13.04
CA ALA A 327 24.16 0.06 12.73
C ALA A 327 22.85 -0.48 12.18
N PHE A 328 22.92 -1.32 11.15
CA PHE A 328 21.75 -1.99 10.59
C PHE A 328 21.52 -3.34 11.26
N SER A 329 20.26 -3.67 11.51
CA SER A 329 19.84 -4.98 11.96
C SER A 329 19.49 -5.85 10.75
N VAL A 330 20.25 -6.91 10.52
CA VAL A 330 20.08 -7.83 9.39
C VAL A 330 19.99 -9.24 9.95
N PRO A 331 18.83 -9.92 9.88
CA PRO A 331 18.72 -11.29 10.32
C PRO A 331 19.50 -12.20 9.36
N ASP A 332 20.00 -13.33 9.88
CA ASP A 332 20.66 -14.32 9.05
C ASP A 332 19.66 -14.96 8.08
N TYR A 333 19.85 -14.69 6.78
CA TYR A 333 19.02 -15.24 5.73
C TYR A 333 18.95 -16.77 5.74
N ARG A 334 20.04 -17.42 6.16
CA ARG A 334 20.22 -18.88 6.04
C ARG A 334 19.48 -19.64 7.14
N ALA A 335 19.34 -19.04 8.33
CA ALA A 335 18.86 -19.73 9.52
C ALA A 335 17.47 -20.40 9.33
N PRO A 336 16.46 -19.76 8.71
CA PRO A 336 15.18 -20.41 8.43
C PRO A 336 15.29 -21.64 7.51
N TYR A 337 16.16 -21.56 6.51
CA TYR A 337 16.37 -22.62 5.51
C TYR A 337 17.18 -23.79 6.07
N GLN A 338 18.15 -23.52 6.94
CA GLN A 338 18.93 -24.56 7.63
C GLN A 338 18.05 -25.40 8.58
N ALA A 339 16.99 -24.82 9.13
CA ALA A 339 15.98 -25.55 9.90
C ALA A 339 15.08 -26.46 9.04
N MET A 340 15.18 -26.36 7.70
CA MET A 340 14.33 -27.06 6.73
C MET A 340 15.18 -27.69 5.60
N PRO A 341 16.13 -28.60 5.91
CA PRO A 341 17.11 -29.08 4.94
C PRO A 341 16.50 -29.77 3.72
N GLN A 342 15.34 -30.41 3.86
CA GLN A 342 14.64 -31.06 2.74
C GLN A 342 14.16 -30.04 1.69
N LEU A 343 13.65 -28.89 2.13
CA LEU A 343 13.20 -27.82 1.23
C LEU A 343 14.35 -27.35 0.33
N TRP A 344 15.54 -27.18 0.93
CA TRP A 344 16.73 -26.79 0.19
C TRP A 344 17.23 -27.89 -0.74
N ALA A 345 17.26 -29.15 -0.27
CA ALA A 345 17.67 -30.29 -1.07
C ALA A 345 16.80 -30.45 -2.33
N ASP A 346 15.49 -30.23 -2.23
CA ASP A 346 14.56 -30.31 -3.36
C ASP A 346 14.83 -29.20 -4.40
N ALA A 347 15.11 -27.97 -3.96
CA ALA A 347 15.48 -26.87 -4.85
C ALA A 347 16.80 -27.18 -5.61
N VAL A 348 17.81 -27.69 -4.90
CA VAL A 348 19.09 -28.12 -5.48
C VAL A 348 18.89 -29.27 -6.46
N LYS A 349 18.05 -30.25 -6.12
CA LYS A 349 17.74 -31.40 -6.99
C LYS A 349 17.09 -30.95 -8.29
N PHE A 350 16.08 -30.08 -8.22
CA PHE A 350 15.41 -29.54 -9.41
C PHE A 350 16.40 -28.81 -10.32
N ARG A 351 17.29 -27.99 -9.75
CA ARG A 351 18.33 -27.28 -10.50
C ARG A 351 19.24 -28.24 -11.26
N HIS A 352 19.77 -29.28 -10.59
CA HIS A 352 20.63 -30.26 -11.25
C HIS A 352 19.89 -31.00 -12.37
N GLU A 353 18.65 -31.43 -12.13
CA GLU A 353 17.86 -32.12 -13.14
C GLU A 353 17.55 -31.22 -14.36
N LEU A 354 17.35 -29.92 -14.15
CA LEU A 354 17.15 -28.96 -15.24
C LEU A 354 18.42 -28.79 -16.08
N ILE A 355 19.57 -28.63 -15.44
CA ILE A 355 20.89 -28.51 -16.10
C ILE A 355 21.16 -29.76 -16.94
N ASP A 356 20.95 -30.95 -16.38
CA ASP A 356 21.13 -32.22 -17.07
C ASP A 356 20.20 -32.33 -18.29
N ARG A 357 18.92 -31.97 -18.14
CA ARG A 357 17.93 -32.00 -19.23
C ARG A 357 18.19 -30.98 -20.34
N LEU A 358 18.81 -29.84 -20.00
CA LEU A 358 19.24 -28.84 -20.98
C LEU A 358 20.54 -29.25 -21.70
N GLY A 359 21.15 -30.39 -21.34
CA GLY A 359 22.42 -30.84 -21.90
C GLY A 359 23.60 -29.95 -21.52
N LEU A 360 23.43 -29.13 -20.48
CA LEU A 360 24.45 -28.21 -19.96
C LEU A 360 25.40 -28.98 -19.04
N HIS A 361 26.06 -30.03 -19.53
CA HIS A 361 27.01 -30.79 -18.74
C HIS A 361 28.29 -29.97 -18.52
N VAL A 362 28.55 -29.59 -17.27
CA VAL A 362 29.78 -28.91 -16.85
C VAL A 362 30.84 -29.98 -16.57
N ASN A 363 32.04 -29.80 -17.15
CA ASN A 363 33.15 -30.75 -17.06
C ASN A 363 33.56 -31.06 -15.60
N ALA A 364 34.21 -32.21 -15.41
CA ALA A 364 34.61 -32.84 -14.13
C ALA A 364 35.41 -31.98 -13.12
N ALA A 365 35.72 -30.71 -13.42
CA ALA A 365 36.25 -29.71 -12.48
C ALA A 365 35.14 -28.91 -11.73
N GLY A 366 33.86 -29.12 -12.06
CA GLY A 366 32.76 -29.04 -11.09
C GLY A 366 32.42 -27.68 -10.46
N SER A 367 32.70 -26.53 -11.07
CA SER A 367 32.15 -25.25 -10.56
C SER A 367 30.76 -24.98 -11.15
N LEU A 368 29.78 -25.80 -10.75
CA LEU A 368 28.35 -25.47 -10.84
C LEU A 368 27.81 -25.10 -9.45
N VAL A 369 28.69 -24.58 -8.59
CA VAL A 369 28.31 -23.98 -7.33
C VAL A 369 27.73 -22.62 -7.67
N THR A 370 26.41 -22.52 -7.71
CA THR A 370 25.73 -21.24 -7.85
C THR A 370 25.80 -20.49 -6.53
N TYR A 371 25.71 -19.17 -6.60
CA TYR A 371 25.74 -18.26 -5.45
C TYR A 371 24.89 -18.72 -4.24
N THR A 372 23.69 -19.25 -4.47
CA THR A 372 22.81 -19.72 -3.38
C THR A 372 23.29 -21.02 -2.72
N ASP A 373 24.03 -21.87 -3.44
CA ASP A 373 24.67 -23.05 -2.85
C ASP A 373 25.84 -22.66 -1.94
N ASP A 374 26.65 -21.68 -2.35
CA ASP A 374 27.73 -21.12 -1.52
C ASP A 374 27.19 -20.42 -0.28
N LEU A 375 26.09 -19.67 -0.42
CA LEU A 375 25.41 -19.05 0.70
C LEU A 375 24.91 -20.10 1.70
N ILE A 376 24.27 -21.17 1.27
CA ILE A 376 23.62 -22.10 2.20
C ILE A 376 24.60 -23.15 2.75
N LYS A 377 25.61 -23.56 1.98
CA LYS A 377 26.67 -24.52 2.40
C LYS A 377 27.84 -23.85 3.13
N GLY A 378 27.96 -22.53 3.08
CA GLY A 378 29.13 -21.81 3.58
C GLY A 378 29.30 -21.87 5.09
N ASP A 379 30.19 -22.75 5.54
CA ASP A 379 30.89 -22.67 6.81
C ASP A 379 32.41 -22.61 6.54
N LYS A 380 33.10 -21.67 7.22
CA LYS A 380 34.57 -21.44 7.27
C LYS A 380 35.22 -20.63 6.14
N LYS A 381 35.17 -19.30 6.28
CA LYS A 381 36.36 -18.41 6.38
C LYS A 381 35.90 -16.98 6.66
N THR A 382 35.83 -16.63 7.94
CA THR A 382 36.15 -15.27 8.35
C THR A 382 37.59 -15.01 7.93
N ALA A 383 37.78 -14.16 6.93
CA ALA A 383 39.08 -13.58 6.64
C ALA A 383 39.41 -12.64 7.79
N SER A 384 40.40 -13.04 8.59
CA SER A 384 41.23 -12.15 9.42
C SER A 384 42.13 -11.29 8.54
#